data_AF-A0A2J7PQ42-F1
#
_entry.id   AF-A0A2J7PQ42-F1
#
_cell.length_a   1.000
_cell.length_b   1.000
_cell.length_c   1.000
_cell.angle_alpha   90.00
_cell.angle_beta   90.00
_cell.angle_gamma   90.00
#
_symmetry.space_group_name_H-M   'P 1'
#
loop_
_entity.id
_entity.type
_entity.pdbx_description
1 polymer ?
#
loop_
_entity_poly.entity_id
_entity_poly.type
_entity_poly.pdbx_seq_one_letter_code
_entity_poly.pdbx_strand_id
1 'polypeptide(L)'
;MSGGFERQKNYGATGNSVPNVGYVGLQFSPTELYNLSENITTNINTVIRSWKNLEQALKSIGTDKDNQGLRDKVHVTQLSCNQIVSQTAKDLQRLTVVVRKGDKQQKLQAEKLTGDFKDAVQCYSRLQKQVAEKMKMHLLSRQTLEVTSEYCDEDADEEQRLTEEAEKIAAQKSLQREIEFEQEMLLEREQRIRQIESNILDVNEIMRDLGAMVHDQGDIINSIENNIENVHGNVELGHQELQKASEYQISHRKKMCFLIAVAVLIGIILTVIIVTQLKR
;
A
#
# COMPACT_ATOMS: atom_id res chain seq x y z
N MET A 1 30.87 44.49 -66.95
CA MET A 1 31.71 44.89 -65.81
C MET A 1 30.96 44.52 -64.54
N SER A 2 31.64 43.78 -63.65
CA SER A 2 31.42 43.50 -62.20
C SER A 2 29.99 43.54 -61.63
N GLY A 3 29.48 42.48 -60.99
CA GLY A 3 29.93 41.96 -59.67
C GLY A 3 29.27 42.79 -58.56
N GLY A 4 28.58 42.29 -57.54
CA GLY A 4 28.45 40.95 -57.01
C GLY A 4 27.37 40.89 -55.91
N PHE A 5 27.38 39.78 -55.19
CA PHE A 5 26.48 39.33 -54.14
C PHE A 5 26.38 40.28 -52.94
N GLU A 6 25.19 40.38 -52.35
CA GLU A 6 25.04 40.42 -50.88
C GLU A 6 23.72 39.74 -50.45
N ARG A 7 23.85 38.69 -49.63
CA ARG A 7 22.75 38.01 -48.95
C ARG A 7 22.57 38.64 -47.58
N GLN A 8 21.43 39.25 -47.29
CA GLN A 8 20.99 39.49 -45.92
C GLN A 8 19.91 38.47 -45.53
N LYS A 9 20.29 37.55 -44.64
CA LYS A 9 19.34 36.74 -43.86
C LYS A 9 18.82 37.61 -42.72
N ASN A 10 17.51 37.85 -42.67
CA ASN A 10 16.89 38.40 -41.47
C ASN A 10 15.97 37.34 -40.84
N TYR A 11 16.21 37.09 -39.57
CA TYR A 11 15.65 36.03 -38.75
C TYR A 11 14.40 36.53 -38.01
N GLY A 12 13.38 35.67 -37.91
CA GLY A 12 12.44 35.65 -36.79
C GLY A 12 11.55 36.87 -36.58
N ALA A 13 10.60 37.13 -37.48
CA ALA A 13 9.40 37.88 -37.13
C ALA A 13 8.48 36.97 -36.31
N THR A 14 8.46 37.13 -34.98
CA THR A 14 7.43 36.54 -34.10
C THR A 14 6.12 37.27 -34.36
N GLY A 15 5.43 36.89 -35.43
CA GLY A 15 4.02 37.19 -35.62
C GLY A 15 3.22 36.52 -34.51
N ASN A 16 2.45 37.32 -33.78
CA ASN A 16 1.55 36.93 -32.71
C ASN A 16 0.48 35.92 -33.18
N SER A 17 0.85 34.65 -33.26
CA SER A 17 -0.09 33.54 -33.16
C SER A 17 0.39 32.66 -32.02
N VAL A 18 0.09 33.08 -30.79
CA VAL A 18 0.12 32.17 -29.64
C VAL A 18 -0.83 31.03 -30.02
N PRO A 19 -0.35 29.78 -30.15
CA PRO A 19 -1.28 28.67 -30.27
C PRO A 19 -2.13 28.72 -29.01
N ASN A 20 -3.44 28.83 -29.19
CA ASN A 20 -4.38 28.61 -28.10
C ASN A 20 -4.15 27.16 -27.64
N VAL A 21 -3.29 26.99 -26.64
CA VAL A 21 -3.14 25.73 -25.92
C VAL A 21 -4.42 25.61 -25.12
N GLY A 22 -5.47 25.16 -25.80
CA GLY A 22 -6.67 24.70 -25.15
C GLY A 22 -6.22 23.67 -24.12
N TYR A 23 -6.55 23.95 -22.86
CA TYR A 23 -6.48 23.03 -21.74
C TYR A 23 -7.36 21.82 -22.07
N VAL A 24 -6.82 20.89 -22.86
CA VAL A 24 -7.47 19.63 -23.22
C VAL A 24 -6.78 18.53 -22.46
N GLY A 25 -7.31 18.24 -21.27
CA GLY A 25 -7.10 17.00 -20.54
C GLY A 25 -5.77 16.90 -19.78
N LEU A 26 -5.88 16.84 -18.45
CA LEU A 26 -4.87 16.19 -17.59
C LEU A 26 -4.56 14.79 -18.15
N GLN A 27 -3.54 14.68 -19.00
CA GLN A 27 -2.92 13.40 -19.29
C GLN A 27 -2.09 13.04 -18.06
N PHE A 28 -2.66 12.21 -17.19
CA PHE A 28 -1.94 11.60 -16.08
C PHE A 28 -0.68 10.93 -16.63
N SER A 29 0.48 11.29 -16.08
CA SER A 29 1.76 10.75 -16.55
C SER A 29 1.84 9.25 -16.19
N PRO A 30 2.32 8.37 -17.08
CA PRO A 30 2.62 6.98 -16.73
C PRO A 30 3.51 6.85 -15.48
N THR A 31 4.35 7.84 -15.21
CA THR A 31 5.20 7.92 -14.03
C THR A 31 4.40 8.15 -12.74
N GLU A 32 3.29 8.90 -12.80
CA GLU A 32 2.42 9.16 -11.65
C GLU A 32 1.72 7.90 -11.17
N LEU A 33 1.22 7.08 -12.11
CA LEU A 33 0.60 5.79 -11.79
C LEU A 33 1.59 4.84 -11.12
N TYR A 34 2.81 4.73 -11.67
CA TYR A 34 3.85 3.90 -11.09
C TYR A 34 4.17 4.35 -9.65
N ASN A 35 4.39 5.66 -9.45
CA ASN A 35 4.69 6.22 -8.15
C ASN A 35 3.56 5.98 -7.14
N LEU A 36 2.30 6.17 -7.54
CA LEU A 36 1.14 5.87 -6.68
C LEU A 36 1.10 4.39 -6.30
N SER A 37 1.29 3.49 -7.27
CA SER A 37 1.27 2.04 -7.01
C SER A 37 2.37 1.58 -6.05
N GLU A 38 3.58 2.14 -6.19
CA GLU A 38 4.73 1.82 -5.33
C GLU A 38 4.55 2.39 -3.92
N ASN A 39 4.04 3.62 -3.80
CA ASN A 39 3.74 4.25 -2.53
C ASN A 39 2.65 3.47 -1.76
N ILE A 40 1.57 3.08 -2.44
CA ILE A 40 0.50 2.26 -1.86
C ILE A 40 1.06 0.92 -1.37
N THR A 41 1.88 0.25 -2.19
CA THR A 41 2.52 -1.02 -1.81
C THR A 41 3.41 -0.86 -0.56
N THR A 42 4.22 0.19 -0.52
CA THR A 42 5.08 0.50 0.63
C THR A 42 4.26 0.79 1.89
N ASN A 43 3.16 1.53 1.75
CA ASN A 43 2.27 1.84 2.85
C ASN A 43 1.56 0.59 3.38
N ILE A 44 1.05 -0.29 2.50
CA ILE A 44 0.46 -1.59 2.88
C ILE A 44 1.46 -2.40 3.72
N ASN A 45 2.70 -2.52 3.25
CA ASN A 45 3.76 -3.21 4.00
C ASN A 45 4.02 -2.57 5.37
N THR A 46 3.92 -1.24 5.46
CA THR A 46 4.09 -0.51 6.72
C THR A 46 2.92 -0.72 7.69
N VAL A 47 1.69 -0.81 7.18
CA VAL A 47 0.50 -1.20 7.97
C VAL A 47 0.68 -2.63 8.52
N ILE A 48 1.14 -3.57 7.70
CA ILE A 48 1.41 -4.96 8.11
C ILE A 48 2.51 -5.01 9.19
N ARG A 49 3.58 -4.22 9.05
CA ARG A 49 4.64 -4.12 10.07
C ARG A 49 4.11 -3.54 11.38
N SER A 50 3.30 -2.48 11.30
CA SER A 50 2.67 -1.86 12.46
C SER A 50 1.74 -2.83 13.18
N TRP A 51 0.95 -3.61 12.42
CA TRP A 51 0.13 -4.70 12.95
C TRP A 51 0.99 -5.74 13.70
N LYS A 52 2.08 -6.24 13.13
CA LYS A 52 2.99 -7.20 13.82
C LYS A 52 3.56 -6.62 15.12
N ASN A 53 3.95 -5.34 15.10
CA ASN A 53 4.48 -4.67 16.28
C ASN A 53 3.41 -4.56 17.39
N LEU A 54 2.18 -4.19 17.02
CA LEU A 54 1.06 -4.14 17.96
C LEU A 54 0.68 -5.52 18.48
N GLU A 55 0.80 -6.57 17.66
CA GLU A 55 0.52 -7.95 18.07
C GLU A 55 1.52 -8.43 19.14
N GLN A 56 2.80 -8.08 18.98
CA GLN A 56 3.82 -8.34 19.99
C GLN A 56 3.55 -7.55 21.28
N ALA A 57 3.20 -6.28 21.15
CA ALA A 57 2.83 -5.46 22.30
C ALA A 57 1.60 -6.01 23.03
N LEU A 58 0.58 -6.46 22.29
CA LEU A 58 -0.62 -7.10 22.85
C LEU A 58 -0.27 -8.33 23.72
N LYS A 59 0.74 -9.12 23.32
CA LYS A 59 1.21 -10.27 24.10
C LYS A 59 1.89 -9.85 25.41
N SER A 60 2.54 -8.68 25.42
CA SER A 60 3.24 -8.15 26.60
C SER A 60 2.34 -7.34 27.55
N ILE A 61 1.31 -6.65 27.03
CA ILE A 61 0.33 -5.93 27.86
C ILE A 61 -0.33 -6.93 28.82
N GLY A 62 -0.35 -6.62 30.11
CA GLY A 62 -0.90 -7.48 31.15
C GLY A 62 0.01 -8.59 31.67
N THR A 63 1.27 -8.63 31.24
CA THR A 63 2.31 -9.54 31.79
C THR A 63 3.33 -8.74 32.59
N ASP A 64 4.32 -9.40 33.21
CA ASP A 64 5.42 -8.73 33.92
C ASP A 64 6.27 -7.79 33.04
N LYS A 65 6.11 -7.88 31.71
CA LYS A 65 6.77 -7.00 30.73
C LYS A 65 5.97 -5.74 30.40
N ASP A 66 4.77 -5.59 30.96
CA ASP A 66 3.92 -4.42 30.76
C ASP A 66 4.50 -3.21 31.50
N ASN A 67 4.65 -2.10 30.80
CA ASN A 67 5.11 -0.84 31.36
C ASN A 67 4.56 0.35 30.56
N GLN A 68 4.67 1.55 31.13
CA GLN A 68 4.16 2.78 30.50
C GLN A 68 4.81 3.03 29.13
N GLY A 69 6.11 2.80 28.98
CA GLY A 69 6.81 3.01 27.71
C GLY A 69 6.33 2.09 26.57
N LEU A 70 5.95 0.85 26.89
CA LEU A 70 5.32 -0.06 25.92
C LEU A 70 3.96 0.49 25.46
N ARG A 71 3.18 1.06 26.37
CA ARG A 71 1.86 1.63 26.09
C ARG A 71 1.98 2.91 25.25
N ASP A 72 2.96 3.75 25.54
CA ASP A 72 3.26 4.94 24.73
C ASP A 72 3.72 4.54 23.32
N LYS A 73 4.55 3.50 23.20
CA LYS A 73 4.97 2.93 21.90
C LYS A 73 3.78 2.39 21.10
N VAL A 74 2.83 1.72 21.76
CA VAL A 74 1.59 1.27 21.12
C VAL A 74 0.81 2.47 20.59
N HIS A 75 0.64 3.50 21.41
CA HIS A 75 -0.08 4.71 21.02
C HIS A 75 0.55 5.39 19.80
N VAL A 76 1.87 5.62 19.81
CA VAL A 76 2.60 6.22 18.68
C VAL A 76 2.48 5.36 17.42
N THR A 77 2.58 4.04 17.57
CA THR A 77 2.42 3.09 16.45
C THR A 77 1.01 3.17 15.87
N GLN A 78 -0.02 3.28 16.72
CA GLN A 78 -1.40 3.43 16.27
C GLN A 78 -1.63 4.74 15.52
N LEU A 79 -1.17 5.86 16.07
CA LEU A 79 -1.33 7.18 15.45
C LEU A 79 -0.65 7.25 14.07
N SER A 80 0.61 6.82 13.99
CA SER A 80 1.37 6.81 12.73
C SER A 80 0.73 5.86 11.70
N CYS A 81 0.28 4.67 12.13
CA CYS A 81 -0.39 3.74 11.23
C CYS A 81 -1.73 4.29 10.71
N ASN A 82 -2.52 4.95 11.57
CA ASN A 82 -3.79 5.57 11.16
C ASN A 82 -3.57 6.67 10.10
N GLN A 83 -2.53 7.50 10.25
CA GLN A 83 -2.16 8.50 9.25
C GLN A 83 -1.80 7.85 7.91
N ILE A 84 -1.02 6.77 7.93
CA ILE A 84 -0.66 6.02 6.72
C ILE A 84 -1.90 5.40 6.07
N VAL A 85 -2.82 4.82 6.86
CA VAL A 85 -4.07 4.25 6.36
C VAL A 85 -4.93 5.34 5.69
N SER A 86 -5.07 6.52 6.31
CA SER A 86 -5.81 7.64 5.73
C SER A 86 -5.17 8.15 4.42
N GLN A 87 -3.85 8.30 4.40
CA GLN A 87 -3.14 8.74 3.19
C GLN A 87 -3.26 7.71 2.06
N THR A 88 -3.10 6.43 2.38
CA THR A 88 -3.19 5.34 1.41
C THR A 88 -4.58 5.23 0.81
N ALA A 89 -5.63 5.45 1.60
CA ALA A 89 -7.00 5.49 1.09
C ALA A 89 -7.18 6.61 0.04
N LYS A 90 -6.61 7.80 0.27
CA LYS A 90 -6.63 8.93 -0.69
C LYS A 90 -5.82 8.62 -1.94
N ASP A 91 -4.63 8.04 -1.78
CA ASP A 91 -3.77 7.65 -2.90
C ASP A 91 -4.44 6.56 -3.75
N LEU A 92 -5.15 5.64 -3.11
CA LEU A 92 -5.92 4.59 -3.78
C LEU A 92 -7.11 5.18 -4.56
N GLN A 93 -7.85 6.14 -3.99
CA GLN A 93 -8.89 6.87 -4.73
C GLN A 93 -8.33 7.56 -5.98
N ARG A 94 -7.16 8.20 -5.85
CA ARG A 94 -6.46 8.82 -7.00
C ARG A 94 -6.07 7.76 -8.02
N LEU A 95 -5.48 6.65 -7.58
CA LEU A 95 -5.10 5.54 -8.46
C LEU A 95 -6.30 5.03 -9.25
N THR A 96 -7.44 4.79 -8.59
CA THR A 96 -8.68 4.34 -9.27
C THR A 96 -9.13 5.34 -10.34
N VAL A 97 -9.06 6.66 -10.07
CA VAL A 97 -9.42 7.70 -11.05
C VAL A 97 -8.47 7.72 -12.25
N VAL A 98 -7.15 7.64 -12.01
CA VAL A 98 -6.11 7.62 -13.06
C VAL A 98 -6.30 6.39 -13.96
N VAL A 99 -6.59 5.24 -13.35
CA VAL A 99 -6.66 3.94 -14.01
C VAL A 99 -7.98 3.71 -14.78
N ARG A 100 -9.03 4.53 -14.56
CA ARG A 100 -10.31 4.42 -15.29
C ARG A 100 -10.13 4.40 -16.82
N LYS A 101 -9.21 5.22 -17.34
CA LYS A 101 -8.87 5.32 -18.78
C LYS A 101 -7.60 4.53 -19.16
N GLY A 102 -6.99 3.84 -18.20
CA GLY A 102 -5.75 3.08 -18.40
C GLY A 102 -5.98 1.71 -19.03
N ASP A 103 -4.86 1.03 -19.30
CA ASP A 103 -4.85 -0.33 -19.87
C ASP A 103 -5.41 -1.35 -18.88
N LYS A 104 -5.86 -2.50 -19.40
CA LYS A 104 -6.40 -3.61 -18.59
C LYS A 104 -5.43 -4.05 -17.48
N GLN A 105 -4.12 -4.04 -17.73
CA GLN A 105 -3.12 -4.40 -16.73
C GLN A 105 -3.09 -3.41 -15.55
N GLN A 106 -3.24 -2.11 -15.84
CA GLN A 106 -3.28 -1.07 -14.80
C GLN A 106 -4.54 -1.20 -13.94
N LYS A 107 -5.68 -1.54 -14.55
CA LYS A 107 -6.96 -1.80 -13.87
C LYS A 107 -6.83 -2.97 -12.89
N LEU A 108 -6.30 -4.10 -13.35
CA LEU A 108 -6.05 -5.27 -12.50
C LEU A 108 -5.08 -4.97 -11.36
N GLN A 109 -4.05 -4.15 -11.61
CA GLN A 109 -3.11 -3.75 -10.57
C GLN A 109 -3.79 -2.90 -9.48
N ALA A 110 -4.60 -1.92 -9.86
CA ALA A 110 -5.33 -1.08 -8.91
C ALA A 110 -6.36 -1.88 -8.09
N GLU A 111 -7.05 -2.83 -8.72
CA GLU A 111 -7.97 -3.76 -8.03
C GLU A 111 -7.23 -4.63 -7.02
N LYS A 112 -6.08 -5.22 -7.42
CA LYS A 112 -5.26 -6.02 -6.51
C LYS A 112 -4.79 -5.20 -5.32
N LEU A 113 -4.28 -3.99 -5.54
CA LEU A 113 -3.84 -3.10 -4.47
C LEU A 113 -5.01 -2.69 -3.55
N THR A 114 -6.21 -2.51 -4.11
CA THR A 114 -7.41 -2.24 -3.33
C THR A 114 -7.76 -3.41 -2.40
N GLY A 115 -7.73 -4.64 -2.93
CA GLY A 115 -7.95 -5.86 -2.15
C GLY A 115 -6.90 -6.05 -1.04
N ASP A 116 -5.61 -5.99 -1.40
CA ASP A 116 -4.49 -6.16 -0.47
C ASP A 116 -4.55 -5.11 0.66
N PHE A 117 -4.86 -3.85 0.32
CA PHE A 117 -5.01 -2.78 1.31
C PHE A 117 -6.20 -3.01 2.23
N LYS A 118 -7.36 -3.38 1.69
CA LYS A 118 -8.55 -3.71 2.48
C LYS A 118 -8.27 -4.82 3.49
N ASP A 119 -7.63 -5.90 3.07
CA ASP A 119 -7.30 -7.03 3.93
C ASP A 119 -6.32 -6.65 5.04
N ALA A 120 -5.29 -5.84 4.71
CA ALA A 120 -4.33 -5.33 5.69
C ALA A 120 -5.01 -4.43 6.74
N VAL A 121 -5.87 -3.50 6.31
CA VAL A 121 -6.63 -2.61 7.21
C VAL A 121 -7.63 -3.42 8.04
N GLN A 122 -8.22 -4.49 7.49
CA GLN A 122 -9.13 -5.39 8.21
C GLN A 122 -8.45 -6.14 9.36
N CYS A 123 -7.28 -6.70 9.10
CA CYS A 123 -6.46 -7.33 10.12
C CYS A 123 -6.05 -6.32 11.20
N TYR A 124 -5.67 -5.11 10.78
CA TYR A 124 -5.25 -4.03 11.66
C TYR A 124 -6.36 -3.56 12.60
N SER A 125 -7.55 -3.25 12.09
CA SER A 125 -8.69 -2.79 12.91
C SER A 125 -9.13 -3.85 13.93
N ARG A 126 -9.15 -5.14 13.54
CA ARG A 126 -9.47 -6.22 14.47
C ARG A 126 -8.46 -6.26 15.62
N LEU A 127 -7.18 -6.07 15.33
CA LEU A 127 -6.14 -6.03 16.35
C LEU A 127 -6.24 -4.77 17.23
N GLN A 128 -6.54 -3.61 16.65
CA GLN A 128 -6.74 -2.37 17.43
C GLN A 128 -7.86 -2.54 18.48
N LYS A 129 -8.96 -3.19 18.13
CA LYS A 129 -10.05 -3.49 19.08
C LYS A 129 -9.57 -4.36 20.24
N GLN A 130 -8.81 -5.43 19.96
CA GLN A 130 -8.24 -6.30 21.00
C GLN A 130 -7.24 -5.55 21.89
N VAL A 131 -6.40 -4.70 21.31
CA VAL A 131 -5.46 -3.84 22.06
C VAL A 131 -6.22 -2.90 22.97
N ALA A 132 -7.27 -2.25 22.48
CA ALA A 132 -8.10 -1.35 23.26
C ALA A 132 -8.78 -2.06 24.44
N GLU A 133 -9.40 -3.21 24.20
CA GLU A 133 -10.03 -4.02 25.24
C GLU A 133 -9.00 -4.44 26.31
N LYS A 134 -7.84 -4.95 25.89
CA LYS A 134 -6.80 -5.39 26.82
C LYS A 134 -6.21 -4.22 27.62
N MET A 135 -5.97 -3.08 26.97
CA MET A 135 -5.52 -1.87 27.64
C MET A 135 -6.55 -1.39 28.66
N LYS A 136 -7.83 -1.36 28.30
CA LYS A 136 -8.93 -0.95 29.19
C LYS A 136 -9.04 -1.88 30.41
N MET A 137 -8.93 -3.20 30.22
CA MET A 137 -8.95 -4.17 31.33
C MET A 137 -7.77 -3.98 32.29
N HIS A 138 -6.54 -3.83 31.79
CA HIS A 138 -5.39 -3.68 32.68
C HIS A 138 -5.25 -2.27 33.29
N LEU A 139 -5.83 -1.25 32.66
CA LEU A 139 -5.97 0.07 33.28
C LEU A 139 -6.98 0.05 34.45
N LEU A 140 -7.99 -0.84 34.40
CA LEU A 140 -8.94 -1.08 35.49
C LEU A 140 -8.31 -1.90 36.63
N SER A 141 -7.56 -2.95 36.34
CA SER A 141 -7.06 -3.91 37.35
C SER A 141 -5.87 -3.43 38.19
N ARG A 142 -5.06 -2.46 37.72
CA ARG A 142 -3.92 -1.97 38.49
C ARG A 142 -4.35 -1.21 39.76
N GLN A 143 -5.55 -0.63 39.75
CA GLN A 143 -6.06 0.19 40.86
C GLN A 143 -6.55 -0.65 42.04
N THR A 144 -6.95 -1.90 41.84
CA THR A 144 -7.38 -2.78 42.96
C THR A 144 -6.22 -3.29 43.81
N LEU A 145 -4.96 -3.11 43.39
CA LEU A 145 -3.77 -3.59 44.10
C LEU A 145 -2.99 -2.48 44.80
N GLU A 146 -3.03 -1.24 44.29
CA GLU A 146 -2.38 -0.09 44.95
C GLU A 146 -3.21 0.47 46.13
N VAL A 147 -4.52 0.19 46.19
CA VAL A 147 -5.44 0.67 47.25
C VAL A 147 -5.43 -0.21 48.52
N THR A 148 -4.78 -1.38 48.50
CA THR A 148 -4.83 -2.36 49.60
C THR A 148 -3.52 -2.51 50.39
N SER A 149 -2.52 -1.65 50.16
CA SER A 149 -1.16 -1.84 50.70
C SER A 149 -0.70 -0.77 51.70
N GLU A 150 -1.60 -0.12 52.44
CA GLU A 150 -1.18 0.83 53.47
C GLU A 150 -2.11 0.85 54.70
N TYR A 151 -2.26 -0.31 55.36
CA TYR A 151 -2.68 -0.37 56.76
C TYR A 151 -1.99 -1.54 57.46
N CYS A 152 -0.80 -1.28 58.00
CA CYS A 152 -0.18 -2.04 59.09
C CYS A 152 0.82 -1.11 59.78
N ASP A 153 0.33 -0.25 60.67
CA ASP A 153 1.08 0.14 61.88
C ASP A 153 0.09 0.80 62.86
N GLU A 154 -0.43 0.01 63.78
CA GLU A 154 -0.94 0.49 65.07
C GLU A 154 0.10 0.08 66.10
N ASP A 155 0.76 1.05 66.73
CA ASP A 155 0.93 1.15 68.19
C ASP A 155 1.99 2.22 68.54
N ALA A 156 1.52 3.38 69.03
CA ALA A 156 2.28 4.22 69.97
C ALA A 156 1.31 5.11 70.77
N ASP A 157 1.44 5.04 72.08
CA ASP A 157 0.52 5.51 73.12
C ASP A 157 0.32 7.04 73.22
N GLU A 158 -0.95 7.41 73.44
CA GLU A 158 -1.52 8.35 74.44
C GLU A 158 -0.71 9.58 74.92
N GLU A 159 -1.00 10.79 74.39
CA GLU A 159 -1.13 12.01 75.22
C GLU A 159 -1.80 13.23 74.52
N GLN A 160 -2.75 13.84 75.24
CA GLN A 160 -3.22 15.24 75.19
C GLN A 160 -4.23 15.75 74.14
N ARG A 161 -5.41 16.10 74.67
CA ARG A 161 -6.64 16.59 74.02
C ARG A 161 -6.62 18.07 73.60
N LEU A 162 -5.50 18.57 73.07
CA LEU A 162 -5.44 19.84 72.31
C LEU A 162 -4.99 19.63 70.85
N THR A 163 -4.61 18.40 70.53
CA THR A 163 -4.14 17.95 69.22
C THR A 163 -5.29 17.46 68.33
N GLU A 164 -6.45 17.09 68.92
CA GLU A 164 -7.59 16.49 68.18
C GLU A 164 -8.13 17.38 67.03
N GLU A 165 -8.19 18.70 67.20
CA GLU A 165 -8.71 19.60 66.14
C GLU A 165 -7.65 19.87 65.05
N ALA A 166 -6.38 19.99 65.43
CA ALA A 166 -5.28 20.09 64.48
C ALA A 166 -5.07 18.77 63.71
N GLU A 167 -5.22 17.62 64.37
CA GLU A 167 -5.20 16.28 63.78
C GLU A 167 -6.40 16.05 62.87
N LYS A 168 -7.61 16.46 63.25
CA LYS A 168 -8.79 16.42 62.36
C LYS A 168 -8.59 17.27 61.11
N ILE A 169 -8.05 18.48 61.24
CA ILE A 169 -7.77 19.36 60.09
C ILE A 169 -6.66 18.75 59.22
N ALA A 170 -5.62 18.16 59.82
CA ALA A 170 -4.55 17.48 59.10
C ALA A 170 -5.06 16.23 58.36
N ALA A 171 -5.90 15.42 59.00
CA ALA A 171 -6.55 14.24 58.43
C ALA A 171 -7.54 14.60 57.32
N GLN A 172 -8.30 15.68 57.50
CA GLN A 172 -9.18 16.20 56.45
C GLN A 172 -8.38 16.72 55.24
N LYS A 173 -7.21 17.35 55.48
CA LYS A 173 -6.32 17.84 54.43
C LYS A 173 -5.53 16.72 53.75
N SER A 174 -5.24 15.60 54.43
CA SER A 174 -4.68 14.41 53.79
C SER A 174 -5.73 13.74 52.92
N LEU A 175 -6.94 13.53 53.44
CA LEU A 175 -8.06 12.96 52.68
C LEU A 175 -8.40 13.81 51.45
N GLN A 176 -8.41 15.14 51.58
CA GLN A 176 -8.66 16.03 50.45
C GLN A 176 -7.57 15.92 49.37
N ARG A 177 -6.29 15.81 49.76
CA ARG A 177 -5.18 15.59 48.83
C ARG A 177 -5.27 14.22 48.16
N GLU A 178 -5.69 13.20 48.88
CA GLU A 178 -5.91 11.85 48.36
C GLU A 178 -7.02 11.85 47.31
N ILE A 179 -8.16 12.47 47.61
CA ILE A 179 -9.28 12.64 46.68
C ILE A 179 -8.85 13.43 45.43
N GLU A 180 -8.09 14.52 45.60
CA GLU A 180 -7.59 15.32 44.47
C GLU A 180 -6.64 14.51 43.58
N PHE A 181 -5.73 13.74 44.18
CA PHE A 181 -4.82 12.85 43.46
C PHE A 181 -5.57 11.74 42.72
N GLU A 182 -6.57 11.12 43.35
CA GLU A 182 -7.45 10.14 42.71
C GLU A 182 -8.22 10.74 41.52
N GLN A 183 -8.74 11.96 41.67
CA GLN A 183 -9.44 12.66 40.58
C GLN A 183 -8.52 12.94 39.40
N GLU A 184 -7.28 13.41 39.64
CA GLU A 184 -6.31 13.66 38.59
C GLU A 184 -5.95 12.36 37.84
N MET A 185 -5.74 11.26 38.58
CA MET A 185 -5.50 9.95 38.00
C MET A 185 -6.68 9.45 37.16
N LEU A 186 -7.92 9.66 37.62
CA LEU A 186 -9.13 9.31 36.87
C LEU A 186 -9.26 10.12 35.57
N LEU A 187 -8.93 11.41 35.60
CA LEU A 187 -8.95 12.27 34.42
C LEU A 187 -7.92 11.85 33.37
N GLU A 188 -6.66 11.59 33.77
CA GLU A 188 -5.63 11.08 32.85
C GLU A 188 -6.06 9.76 32.19
N ARG A 189 -6.74 8.93 32.97
CA ARG A 189 -7.29 7.67 32.52
C ARG A 189 -8.41 7.85 31.50
N GLU A 190 -9.38 8.73 31.77
CA GLU A 190 -10.44 9.04 30.81
C GLU A 190 -9.86 9.54 29.49
N GLN A 191 -8.87 10.42 29.55
CA GLN A 191 -8.19 10.93 28.36
C GLN A 191 -7.53 9.80 27.56
N ARG A 192 -6.80 8.89 28.23
CA ARG A 192 -6.20 7.72 27.56
C ARG A 192 -7.24 6.81 26.91
N ILE A 193 -8.36 6.53 27.58
CA ILE A 193 -9.43 5.70 27.03
C ILE A 193 -10.06 6.38 25.81
N ARG A 194 -10.37 7.69 25.90
CA ARG A 194 -10.93 8.45 24.77
C ARG A 194 -9.99 8.46 23.57
N GLN A 195 -8.68 8.55 23.79
CA GLN A 195 -7.69 8.53 22.71
C GLN A 195 -7.64 7.16 22.01
N ILE A 196 -7.72 6.06 22.78
CA ILE A 196 -7.82 4.70 22.24
C ILE A 196 -9.09 4.55 21.39
N GLU A 197 -10.23 5.06 21.87
CA GLU A 197 -11.51 5.00 21.17
C GLU A 197 -11.50 5.83 19.88
N SER A 198 -10.93 7.03 19.90
CA SER A 198 -10.77 7.89 18.71
C SER A 198 -9.98 7.19 17.61
N ASN A 199 -8.86 6.54 17.96
CA ASN A 199 -8.01 5.85 16.97
C ASN A 199 -8.74 4.69 16.26
N ILE A 200 -9.76 4.11 16.88
CA ILE A 200 -10.58 3.04 16.29
C ILE A 200 -11.66 3.60 15.35
N LEU A 201 -12.24 4.75 15.68
CA LEU A 201 -13.31 5.37 14.88
C LEU A 201 -12.79 5.76 13.48
N ASP A 202 -11.62 6.38 13.40
CA ASP A 202 -11.01 6.82 12.15
C ASP A 202 -10.83 5.67 11.14
N VAL A 203 -10.39 4.50 11.60
CA VAL A 203 -10.14 3.34 10.73
C VAL A 203 -11.45 2.71 10.25
N ASN A 204 -12.51 2.72 11.08
CA ASN A 204 -13.81 2.19 10.68
C ASN A 204 -14.46 3.03 9.57
N GLU A 205 -14.30 4.36 9.62
CA GLU A 205 -14.76 5.25 8.55
C GLU A 205 -14.05 4.91 7.23
N ILE A 206 -12.72 4.79 7.28
CA ILE A 206 -11.91 4.43 6.10
C ILE A 206 -12.33 3.05 5.55
N MET A 207 -12.62 2.07 6.39
CA MET A 207 -13.11 0.76 5.93
C MET A 207 -14.43 0.84 5.18
N ARG A 208 -15.34 1.70 5.64
CA ARG A 208 -16.64 1.89 5.00
C ARG A 208 -16.45 2.48 3.60
N ASP A 209 -15.55 3.46 3.48
CA ASP A 209 -15.20 4.08 2.20
C ASP A 209 -14.50 3.09 1.25
N LEU A 210 -13.60 2.25 1.77
CA LEU A 210 -12.98 1.16 1.00
C LEU A 210 -14.01 0.11 0.54
N GLY A 211 -15.00 -0.20 1.38
CA GLY A 211 -16.10 -1.09 1.04
C GLY A 211 -16.90 -0.59 -0.16
N ALA A 212 -17.21 0.71 -0.19
CA ALA A 212 -17.87 1.35 -1.33
C ALA A 212 -16.98 1.33 -2.59
N MET A 213 -15.68 1.63 -2.43
CA MET A 213 -14.73 1.64 -3.55
C MET A 213 -14.58 0.28 -4.25
N VAL A 214 -14.69 -0.82 -3.50
CA VAL A 214 -14.65 -2.19 -4.06
C VAL A 214 -15.96 -2.56 -4.76
N HIS A 215 -17.11 -2.11 -4.26
CA HIS A 215 -18.41 -2.38 -4.89
C HIS A 215 -18.51 -1.73 -6.28
N ASP A 216 -18.08 -0.48 -6.39
CA ASP A 216 -18.08 0.28 -7.66
C ASP A 216 -17.08 -0.27 -8.71
N GLN A 217 -16.08 -1.05 -8.27
CA GLN A 217 -15.12 -1.72 -9.16
C GLN A 217 -15.63 -3.07 -9.70
N GLY A 218 -16.72 -3.63 -9.15
CA GLY A 218 -17.29 -4.93 -9.54
C GLY A 218 -17.90 -4.98 -10.94
N ASP A 219 -18.40 -3.85 -11.47
CA ASP A 219 -18.99 -3.79 -12.82
C ASP A 219 -17.94 -3.89 -13.95
N ILE A 220 -16.68 -3.56 -13.67
CA ILE A 220 -15.58 -3.62 -14.64
C ILE A 220 -15.12 -5.08 -14.85
N ILE A 221 -15.24 -5.94 -13.82
CA ILE A 221 -14.87 -7.36 -13.85
C ILE A 221 -15.71 -8.15 -14.86
N ASN A 222 -17.03 -7.92 -14.90
CA ASN A 222 -17.94 -8.61 -15.83
C ASN A 222 -17.60 -8.33 -17.32
N SER A 223 -17.02 -7.17 -17.63
CA SER A 223 -16.58 -6.81 -18.99
C SER A 223 -15.19 -7.39 -19.35
N ILE A 224 -14.43 -7.81 -18.34
CA ILE A 224 -13.06 -8.33 -18.47
C ILE A 224 -13.06 -9.85 -18.67
N GLU A 225 -13.91 -10.59 -17.96
CA GLU A 225 -14.09 -12.03 -18.14
C GLU A 225 -14.57 -12.34 -19.57
N ASN A 226 -15.51 -11.53 -20.08
CA ASN A 226 -16.03 -11.60 -21.46
C ASN A 226 -14.97 -11.27 -22.54
N ASN A 227 -13.86 -10.59 -22.19
CA ASN A 227 -12.74 -10.34 -23.11
C ASN A 227 -11.57 -11.33 -22.93
N ILE A 228 -11.49 -12.05 -21.81
CA ILE A 228 -10.53 -13.16 -21.64
C ILE A 228 -10.95 -14.36 -22.47
N GLU A 229 -12.25 -14.64 -22.58
CA GLU A 229 -12.79 -15.70 -23.43
C GLU A 229 -12.47 -15.44 -24.92
N ASN A 230 -12.53 -14.19 -25.38
CA ASN A 230 -12.12 -13.80 -26.74
C ASN A 230 -10.60 -13.83 -26.99
N VAL A 231 -9.75 -13.65 -25.96
CA VAL A 231 -8.28 -13.70 -26.11
C VAL A 231 -7.75 -15.13 -25.98
N HIS A 232 -8.41 -16.01 -25.22
CA HIS A 232 -8.07 -17.43 -25.17
C HIS A 232 -8.31 -18.13 -26.52
N GLY A 233 -9.38 -17.75 -27.23
CA GLY A 233 -9.64 -18.24 -28.60
C GLY A 233 -8.56 -17.87 -29.64
N ASN A 234 -7.87 -16.73 -29.46
CA ASN A 234 -6.85 -16.26 -30.41
C ASN A 234 -5.42 -16.74 -30.11
N VAL A 235 -5.12 -17.17 -28.88
CA VAL A 235 -3.81 -17.77 -28.54
C VAL A 235 -3.75 -19.24 -28.97
N GLU A 236 -4.86 -19.98 -28.90
CA GLU A 236 -4.95 -21.36 -29.41
C GLU A 236 -4.75 -21.41 -30.95
N LEU A 237 -5.30 -20.44 -31.68
CA LEU A 237 -5.08 -20.28 -33.13
C LEU A 237 -3.65 -19.79 -33.46
N GLY A 238 -3.09 -18.91 -32.64
CA GLY A 238 -1.70 -18.45 -32.79
C GLY A 238 -0.66 -19.54 -32.53
N HIS A 239 -0.94 -20.50 -31.64
CA HIS A 239 -0.07 -21.64 -31.39
C HIS A 239 -0.06 -22.62 -32.57
N GLN A 240 -1.21 -22.88 -33.21
CA GLN A 240 -1.28 -23.72 -34.41
C GLN A 240 -0.54 -23.13 -35.62
N GLU A 241 -0.58 -21.81 -35.81
CA GLU A 241 0.15 -21.16 -36.91
C GLU A 241 1.67 -21.11 -36.67
N LEU A 242 2.12 -20.96 -35.42
CA LEU A 242 3.55 -21.05 -35.07
C LEU A 242 4.10 -22.48 -35.21
N GLN A 243 3.30 -23.50 -34.90
CA GLN A 243 3.69 -24.90 -35.07
C GLN A 243 3.75 -25.28 -36.56
N LYS A 244 2.79 -24.85 -37.38
CA LYS A 244 2.81 -25.01 -38.85
C LYS A 244 3.99 -24.26 -39.50
N ALA A 245 4.32 -23.06 -39.03
CA ALA A 245 5.44 -22.28 -39.56
C ALA A 245 6.80 -22.96 -39.28
N SER A 246 6.96 -23.57 -38.10
CA SER A 246 8.15 -24.37 -37.74
C SER A 246 8.32 -25.60 -38.65
N GLU A 247 7.24 -26.36 -38.87
CA GLU A 247 7.27 -27.54 -39.76
C GLU A 247 7.52 -27.17 -41.23
N TYR A 248 6.95 -26.06 -41.71
CA TYR A 248 7.26 -25.52 -43.03
C TYR A 248 8.73 -25.09 -43.17
N GLN A 249 9.32 -24.48 -42.14
CA GLN A 249 10.71 -24.04 -42.19
C GLN A 249 11.70 -25.21 -42.23
N ILE A 250 11.41 -26.31 -41.52
CA ILE A 250 12.25 -27.52 -41.54
C ILE A 250 12.16 -28.24 -42.90
N SER A 251 10.95 -28.38 -43.44
CA SER A 251 10.73 -29.03 -44.75
C SER A 251 11.29 -28.19 -45.91
N HIS A 252 11.21 -26.86 -45.85
CA HIS A 252 11.77 -25.96 -46.85
C HIS A 252 13.30 -25.99 -46.87
N ARG A 253 13.97 -26.08 -45.70
CA ARG A 253 15.43 -26.24 -45.63
C ARG A 253 15.89 -27.55 -46.25
N LYS A 254 15.16 -28.66 -46.05
CA LYS A 254 15.46 -29.96 -46.69
C LYS A 254 15.29 -29.88 -48.22
N LYS A 255 14.20 -29.27 -48.70
CA LYS A 255 13.94 -29.09 -50.14
C LYS A 255 14.97 -28.17 -50.81
N MET A 256 15.39 -27.09 -50.13
CA MET A 256 16.42 -26.18 -50.61
C MET A 256 17.79 -26.87 -50.72
N CYS A 257 18.20 -27.65 -49.70
CA CYS A 257 19.42 -28.46 -49.79
C CYS A 257 19.37 -29.45 -50.96
N PHE A 258 18.24 -30.10 -51.19
CA PHE A 258 18.07 -31.01 -52.32
C PHE A 258 18.20 -30.31 -53.67
N LEU A 259 17.55 -29.15 -53.86
CA LEU A 259 17.67 -28.37 -55.10
C LEU A 259 19.09 -27.88 -55.36
N ILE A 260 19.80 -27.43 -54.32
CA ILE A 260 21.21 -27.02 -54.43
C ILE A 260 22.08 -28.21 -54.85
N ALA A 261 21.87 -29.39 -54.27
CA ALA A 261 22.62 -30.60 -54.64
C ALA A 261 22.42 -30.98 -56.11
N VAL A 262 21.18 -30.91 -56.62
CA VAL A 262 20.88 -31.18 -58.04
C VAL A 262 21.53 -30.14 -58.96
N ALA A 263 21.49 -28.86 -58.61
CA ALA A 263 22.11 -27.80 -59.40
C ALA A 263 23.64 -27.98 -59.52
N VAL A 264 24.30 -28.37 -58.43
CA VAL A 264 25.74 -28.68 -58.44
C VAL A 264 26.04 -29.86 -59.37
N LEU A 265 25.21 -30.91 -59.33
CA LEU A 265 25.38 -32.11 -60.14
C LEU A 265 25.25 -31.79 -61.64
N ILE A 266 24.26 -30.98 -62.03
CA ILE A 266 24.10 -30.49 -63.41
C ILE A 266 25.31 -29.64 -63.82
N GLY A 267 25.79 -28.76 -62.94
CA GLY A 267 26.99 -27.96 -63.18
C GLY A 267 28.22 -28.82 -63.50
N ILE A 268 28.44 -29.88 -62.71
CA ILE A 268 29.53 -30.83 -62.94
C ILE A 268 29.38 -31.50 -64.32
N ILE A 269 28.19 -32.00 -64.66
CA ILE A 269 27.95 -32.64 -65.98
C ILE A 269 28.25 -31.67 -67.13
N LEU A 270 27.77 -30.43 -67.05
CA LEU A 270 28.02 -29.41 -68.07
C LEU A 270 29.51 -29.08 -68.18
N THR A 271 30.23 -28.97 -67.06
CA THR A 271 31.69 -28.74 -67.10
C THR A 271 32.43 -29.90 -67.76
N VAL A 272 32.04 -31.16 -67.50
CA VAL A 272 32.65 -32.33 -68.15
C VAL A 272 32.38 -32.33 -69.65
N ILE A 273 31.16 -32.01 -70.08
CA ILE A 273 30.80 -31.92 -71.51
C ILE A 273 31.62 -30.83 -72.20
N ILE A 274 31.70 -29.64 -71.61
CA ILE A 274 32.47 -28.53 -72.18
C ILE A 274 33.96 -28.90 -72.30
N VAL A 275 34.55 -29.48 -71.26
CA VAL A 275 35.97 -29.90 -71.27
C VAL A 275 36.21 -31.02 -72.30
N THR A 276 35.31 -31.98 -72.44
CA THR A 276 35.45 -33.07 -73.43
C THR A 276 35.26 -32.59 -74.86
N GLN A 277 34.41 -31.59 -75.10
CA GLN A 277 34.24 -30.96 -76.41
C GLN A 277 35.39 -30.00 -76.75
N LEU A 278 36.01 -29.33 -75.77
CA LEU A 278 37.20 -28.49 -75.96
C LEU A 278 38.50 -29.29 -76.16
N LYS A 279 38.54 -30.54 -75.67
CA LYS A 279 39.70 -31.43 -75.77
C LYS A 279 39.66 -32.34 -77.01
N ARG A 280 38.54 -32.34 -77.75
CA ARG A 280 38.44 -32.92 -79.10
C ARG A 280 38.78 -31.87 -80.13
#